data_AF-A0A941AT10-F1
#
_entry.id   AF-A0A941AT10-F1
#
_cell.length_a   1.000
_cell.length_b   1.000
_cell.length_c   1.000
_cell.angle_alpha   90.00
_cell.angle_beta   90.00
_cell.angle_gamma   90.00
#
_symmetry.space_group_name_H-M   'P 1'
#
loop_
_entity.id
_entity.type
_entity.pdbx_description
1 polymer ?
#
loop_
_entity_poly.entity_id
_entity_poly.type
_entity_poly.pdbx_seq_one_letter_code
_entity_poly.pdbx_strand_id
1 'polypeptide(L)'
;MVRASLLMLLFLAGHGWAGEAAWEGRYRIRDAVGERELVLLRGDDRIEYRIAGEPARVWRKVADGIELSELYPQQRRKVVFSPGDLRTLDKEPDWALLGDLIDPALRAQLQAAGGGRGFDQAQTRYRGHDAQGRPVELDWLDAAALPARYCVGRPKAKRCDGDAIRLQGLRQVDATAFSPADELLEIDQADLGDMELDPFVKGLGHAGH
;
A
#
# COMPACT_ATOMS: atom_id res chain seq x y z
N MET A 1 39.28 -46.61 14.56
CA MET A 1 39.38 -45.84 13.31
C MET A 1 37.98 -45.49 12.84
N VAL A 2 37.71 -44.17 12.75
CA VAL A 2 36.71 -43.45 11.91
C VAL A 2 35.26 -43.98 11.84
N ARG A 3 34.29 -43.19 12.34
CA ARG A 3 33.47 -42.25 11.53
C ARG A 3 32.36 -41.61 12.37
N ALA A 4 32.45 -40.29 12.51
CA ALA A 4 31.34 -39.43 12.85
C ALA A 4 30.41 -39.33 11.63
N SER A 5 29.13 -39.64 11.81
CA SER A 5 28.09 -39.36 10.83
C SER A 5 27.35 -38.09 11.23
N LEU A 6 27.57 -37.06 10.42
CA LEU A 6 26.86 -35.78 10.41
C LEU A 6 25.41 -36.03 9.98
N LEU A 7 24.43 -35.81 10.86
CA LEU A 7 23.03 -35.81 10.48
C LEU A 7 22.67 -34.39 10.00
N MET A 8 22.69 -34.21 8.68
CA MET A 8 22.24 -33.00 8.00
C MET A 8 20.70 -33.06 7.93
N LEU A 9 20.03 -32.36 8.85
CA LEU A 9 18.57 -32.17 8.79
C LEU A 9 18.26 -31.16 7.68
N LEU A 10 17.89 -31.70 6.51
CA LEU A 10 17.17 -30.98 5.48
C LEU A 10 15.79 -30.59 6.03
N PHE A 11 15.60 -29.32 6.35
CA PHE A 11 14.26 -28.73 6.40
C PHE A 11 13.73 -28.64 4.97
N LEU A 12 13.03 -29.69 4.54
CA LEU A 12 12.06 -29.58 3.46
C LEU A 12 10.95 -28.65 3.94
N ALA A 13 10.97 -27.41 3.46
CA ALA A 13 9.86 -26.49 3.58
C ALA A 13 8.66 -27.08 2.85
N GLY A 14 7.82 -27.80 3.59
CA GLY A 14 6.44 -28.04 3.19
C GLY A 14 5.78 -26.68 3.01
N HIS A 15 5.33 -26.39 1.78
CA HIS A 15 4.42 -25.30 1.47
C HIS A 15 3.06 -25.61 2.12
N GLY A 16 3.02 -25.49 3.45
CA GLY A 16 1.79 -25.38 4.20
C GLY A 16 1.22 -24.00 3.91
N TRP A 17 -0.05 -23.95 3.51
CA TRP A 17 -0.84 -22.75 3.36
C TRP A 17 -1.03 -22.12 4.76
N ALA A 18 0.02 -21.51 5.29
CA ALA A 18 -0.13 -20.44 6.24
C ALA A 18 -0.61 -19.26 5.41
N GLY A 19 -1.88 -18.86 5.58
CA GLY A 19 -2.39 -17.66 4.92
C GLY A 19 -1.39 -16.54 5.12
N GLU A 20 -0.92 -15.96 4.03
CA GLU A 20 0.13 -14.95 4.06
C GLU A 20 -0.25 -13.85 5.04
N ALA A 21 0.59 -13.64 6.06
CA ALA A 21 0.29 -12.69 7.12
C ALA A 21 0.39 -11.27 6.56
N ALA A 22 -0.75 -10.60 6.44
CA ALA A 22 -0.84 -9.24 5.95
C ALA A 22 -1.10 -8.26 7.10
N TRP A 23 -0.81 -6.99 6.86
CA TRP A 23 -1.20 -5.90 7.75
C TRP A 23 -2.42 -5.17 7.21
N GLU A 24 -3.43 -4.95 8.05
CA GLU A 24 -4.48 -3.96 7.80
C GLU A 24 -4.19 -2.70 8.63
N GLY A 25 -3.89 -1.60 7.95
CA GLY A 25 -3.77 -0.27 8.53
C GLY A 25 -4.96 0.61 8.14
N ARG A 26 -5.64 1.21 9.12
CA ARG A 26 -6.67 2.23 8.89
C ARG A 26 -6.09 3.60 9.15
N TYR A 27 -6.08 4.44 8.13
CA TYR A 27 -5.44 5.74 8.11
C TYR A 27 -6.44 6.86 7.95
N ARG A 28 -6.10 7.99 8.54
CA ARG A 28 -6.65 9.30 8.22
C ARG A 28 -5.60 10.09 7.49
N ILE A 29 -5.90 10.48 6.26
CA ILE A 29 -5.04 11.26 5.37
C ILE A 29 -5.64 12.65 5.28
N ARG A 30 -4.78 13.66 5.35
CA ARG A 30 -5.15 15.04 5.11
C ARG A 30 -4.11 15.69 4.21
N ASP A 31 -4.56 16.21 3.08
CA ASP A 31 -3.73 16.91 2.09
C ASP A 31 -4.53 18.05 1.46
N ALA A 32 -4.09 18.55 0.30
CA ALA A 32 -4.75 19.62 -0.44
C ALA A 32 -6.19 19.27 -0.90
N VAL A 33 -6.53 17.98 -1.07
CA VAL A 33 -7.86 17.53 -1.49
C VAL A 33 -8.84 17.54 -0.32
N GLY A 34 -8.32 17.34 0.90
CA GLY A 34 -9.10 17.36 2.13
C GLY A 34 -8.72 16.21 3.05
N GLU A 35 -9.61 15.92 4.01
CA GLU A 35 -9.45 14.81 4.94
C GLU A 35 -10.24 13.58 4.45
N ARG A 36 -9.59 12.42 4.38
CA ARG A 36 -10.20 11.15 3.97
C ARG A 36 -9.64 9.97 4.76
N GLU A 37 -10.40 8.88 4.77
CA GLU A 37 -9.97 7.62 5.38
C GLU A 37 -9.45 6.67 4.30
N LEU A 38 -8.30 6.05 4.58
CA LEU A 38 -7.69 5.01 3.76
C LEU A 38 -7.61 3.73 4.58
N VAL A 39 -8.10 2.62 4.03
CA VAL A 39 -7.71 1.29 4.52
C VAL A 39 -6.64 0.74 3.59
N LEU A 40 -5.47 0.42 4.15
CA LEU A 40 -4.38 -0.27 3.50
C LEU A 40 -4.37 -1.72 3.97
N LEU A 41 -4.43 -2.67 3.03
CA LEU A 41 -4.04 -4.06 3.27
C LEU A 41 -2.72 -4.32 2.56
N ARG A 42 -1.74 -4.87 3.28
CA ARG A 42 -0.40 -5.09 2.76
C ARG A 42 0.11 -6.49 3.07
N GLY A 43 0.17 -7.32 2.03
CA GLY A 43 0.94 -8.56 1.98
C GLY A 43 2.27 -8.36 1.24
N ASP A 44 3.00 -9.46 0.99
CA ASP A 44 4.31 -9.44 0.35
C ASP A 44 4.20 -9.24 -1.18
N ASP A 45 3.15 -9.82 -1.78
CA ASP A 45 2.89 -9.78 -3.22
C ASP A 45 1.63 -8.99 -3.61
N ARG A 46 0.85 -8.54 -2.63
CA ARG A 46 -0.43 -7.85 -2.82
C ARG A 46 -0.62 -6.68 -1.88
N ILE A 47 -1.01 -5.54 -2.44
CA ILE A 47 -1.35 -4.31 -1.71
C ILE A 47 -2.74 -3.87 -2.14
N GLU A 48 -3.58 -3.45 -1.20
CA GLU A 48 -4.92 -2.95 -1.50
C GLU A 48 -5.19 -1.64 -0.77
N TYR A 49 -5.58 -0.62 -1.53
CA TYR A 49 -6.06 0.66 -1.02
C TYR A 49 -7.57 0.75 -1.17
N ARG A 50 -8.25 1.11 -0.08
CA ARG A 50 -9.68 1.39 -0.07
C ARG A 50 -9.92 2.78 0.47
N ILE A 51 -10.49 3.64 -0.38
CA ILE A 51 -10.96 4.97 0.00
C ILE A 51 -12.47 5.00 -0.30
N ALA A 52 -13.26 5.49 0.65
CA ALA A 52 -14.71 5.53 0.49
C ALA A 52 -15.10 6.41 -0.70
N GLY A 53 -15.92 5.89 -1.61
CA GLY A 53 -16.34 6.60 -2.82
C GLY A 53 -15.41 6.42 -4.03
N GLU A 54 -14.27 5.75 -3.86
CA GLU A 54 -13.33 5.40 -4.93
C GLU A 54 -13.34 3.88 -5.18
N PRO A 55 -13.00 3.41 -6.40
CA PRO A 55 -12.74 1.99 -6.62
C PRO A 55 -11.58 1.53 -5.73
N ALA A 56 -11.67 0.29 -5.21
CA ALA A 56 -10.54 -0.28 -4.49
C ALA A 56 -9.39 -0.52 -5.47
N ARG A 57 -8.19 -0.06 -5.13
CA ARG A 57 -6.99 -0.24 -5.95
C ARG A 57 -6.18 -1.39 -5.41
N VAL A 58 -6.06 -2.45 -6.19
CA VAL A 58 -5.26 -3.63 -5.87
C VAL A 58 -4.00 -3.62 -6.72
N TRP A 59 -2.85 -3.60 -6.06
CA TRP A 59 -1.55 -3.77 -6.70
C TRP A 59 -1.07 -5.20 -6.45
N ARG A 60 -0.55 -5.85 -7.48
CA ARG A 60 0.00 -7.20 -7.38
C ARG A 60 1.35 -7.28 -8.04
N LYS A 61 2.31 -7.96 -7.39
CA LYS A 61 3.54 -8.39 -8.05
C LYS A 61 3.20 -9.51 -9.02
N VAL A 62 3.60 -9.34 -10.27
CA VAL A 62 3.52 -10.36 -11.32
C VAL A 62 4.92 -10.61 -11.88
N ALA A 63 5.09 -11.65 -12.68
CA ALA A 63 6.40 -12.04 -13.21
C ALA A 63 7.11 -10.88 -13.94
N ASP A 64 6.35 -10.06 -14.67
CA ASP A 64 6.86 -9.00 -15.54
C ASP A 64 6.75 -7.59 -14.94
N GLY A 65 6.47 -7.47 -13.63
CA GLY A 65 6.41 -6.19 -12.94
C GLY A 65 5.25 -6.07 -11.95
N ILE A 66 4.55 -4.94 -12.02
CA ILE A 66 3.43 -4.62 -11.13
C ILE A 66 2.16 -4.48 -11.97
N GLU A 67 1.10 -5.13 -11.55
CA GLU A 67 -0.24 -5.00 -12.09
C GLU A 67 -1.09 -4.15 -11.15
N LEU A 68 -1.96 -3.31 -11.71
CA LEU A 68 -3.01 -2.61 -10.98
C LEU A 68 -4.38 -3.15 -11.41
N SER A 69 -5.24 -3.46 -10.45
CA SER A 69 -6.67 -3.64 -10.68
C SER A 69 -7.47 -2.59 -9.93
N GLU A 70 -8.39 -1.91 -10.64
CA GLU A 70 -9.42 -1.07 -10.01
C GLU A 70 -10.72 -1.88 -9.90
N LEU A 71 -11.21 -2.07 -8.67
CA LEU A 71 -12.35 -2.94 -8.40
C LEU A 71 -13.65 -2.12 -8.28
N TYR A 72 -14.66 -2.54 -9.04
CA TYR A 72 -16.00 -1.95 -9.09
C TYR A 72 -17.04 -3.00 -8.66
N PRO A 73 -17.12 -3.34 -7.36
CA PRO A 73 -17.93 -4.46 -6.89
C PRO A 73 -19.42 -4.27 -7.14
N GLN A 74 -19.92 -3.03 -7.08
CA GLN A 74 -21.33 -2.73 -7.39
C GLN A 74 -21.69 -3.05 -8.85
N GLN A 75 -20.73 -2.91 -9.75
CA GLN A 75 -20.87 -3.20 -11.18
C GLN A 75 -20.39 -4.62 -11.53
N ARG A 76 -19.91 -5.39 -10.54
CA ARG A 76 -19.32 -6.72 -10.68
C ARG A 76 -18.19 -6.77 -11.72
N ARG A 77 -17.41 -5.70 -11.80
CA ARG A 77 -16.33 -5.52 -12.77
C ARG A 77 -15.03 -5.13 -12.09
N LYS A 78 -13.92 -5.43 -12.74
CA LYS A 78 -12.60 -4.86 -12.44
C LYS A 78 -11.96 -4.39 -13.74
N VAL A 79 -11.20 -3.30 -13.66
CA VAL A 79 -10.36 -2.83 -14.76
C VAL A 79 -8.92 -3.18 -14.43
N VAL A 80 -8.24 -3.88 -15.32
CA VAL A 80 -6.86 -4.34 -15.12
C VAL A 80 -5.90 -3.54 -16.00
N PHE A 81 -4.84 -3.05 -15.37
CA PHE A 81 -3.72 -2.36 -16.00
C PHE A 81 -2.51 -3.29 -15.87
N SER A 82 -2.11 -3.87 -16.99
CA SER A 82 -0.92 -4.72 -17.06
C SER A 82 0.35 -3.88 -16.84
N PRO A 83 1.51 -4.52 -16.55
CA PRO A 83 2.79 -3.80 -16.50
C PRO A 83 3.13 -3.07 -17.81
N GLY A 84 2.60 -3.53 -18.96
CA GLY A 84 2.73 -2.84 -20.24
C GLY A 84 1.92 -1.55 -20.29
N ASP A 85 0.67 -1.60 -19.84
CA ASP A 85 -0.22 -0.44 -19.80
C ASP A 85 0.30 0.65 -18.87
N LEU A 86 0.78 0.25 -17.68
CA LEU A 86 1.36 1.16 -16.71
C LEU A 86 2.58 1.90 -17.26
N ARG A 87 3.44 1.22 -18.03
CA ARG A 87 4.57 1.83 -18.75
C ARG A 87 4.10 2.86 -19.78
N THR A 88 3.11 2.50 -20.59
CA THR A 88 2.56 3.41 -21.61
C THR A 88 1.90 4.64 -20.98
N LEU A 89 1.34 4.51 -19.78
CA LEU A 89 0.70 5.59 -19.03
C LEU A 89 1.68 6.41 -18.16
N ASP A 90 2.97 6.09 -18.15
CA ASP A 90 3.98 6.69 -17.25
C ASP A 90 3.57 6.56 -15.76
N LYS A 91 3.00 5.40 -15.41
CA LYS A 91 2.49 5.05 -14.07
C LYS A 91 3.17 3.81 -13.53
N GLU A 92 4.51 3.77 -13.53
CA GLU A 92 5.28 2.67 -12.94
C GLU A 92 5.57 2.95 -11.47
N PRO A 93 4.80 2.38 -10.51
CA PRO A 93 5.05 2.62 -9.10
C PRO A 93 6.27 1.84 -8.61
N ASP A 94 6.94 2.38 -7.59
CA ASP A 94 7.86 1.59 -6.76
C ASP A 94 7.04 0.75 -5.77
N TRP A 95 7.26 -0.57 -5.74
CA TRP A 95 6.57 -1.47 -4.82
C TRP A 95 6.78 -1.10 -3.34
N ALA A 96 7.99 -0.71 -2.97
CA ALA A 96 8.30 -0.28 -1.61
C ALA A 96 7.52 0.99 -1.27
N LEU A 97 7.41 1.95 -2.19
CA LEU A 97 6.60 3.15 -1.99
C LEU A 97 5.12 2.81 -1.78
N LEU A 98 4.57 1.86 -2.55
CA LEU A 98 3.20 1.40 -2.35
C LEU A 98 3.00 0.77 -0.97
N GLY A 99 3.94 -0.06 -0.52
CA GLY A 99 3.82 -0.80 0.74
C GLY A 99 4.10 0.05 1.98
N ASP A 100 4.98 1.03 1.88
CA ASP A 100 5.47 1.80 3.02
C ASP A 100 4.68 3.10 3.23
N LEU A 101 3.89 3.55 2.25
CA LEU A 101 3.19 4.85 2.19
C LEU A 101 4.09 6.09 2.26
N ILE A 102 5.36 5.92 2.63
CA ILE A 102 6.39 6.95 2.74
C ILE A 102 7.52 6.53 1.83
N ASP A 103 7.98 7.47 1.00
CA ASP A 103 9.14 7.25 0.13
C ASP A 103 10.36 6.76 0.95
N PRO A 104 10.91 5.58 0.65
CA PRO A 104 12.11 5.07 1.31
C PRO A 104 13.30 6.02 1.23
N ALA A 105 13.46 6.78 0.14
CA ALA A 105 14.51 7.77 -0.01
C ALA A 105 14.30 8.94 0.96
N LEU A 106 13.05 9.41 1.10
CA LEU A 106 12.68 10.39 2.13
C LEU A 106 12.98 9.83 3.52
N ARG A 107 12.60 8.59 3.83
CA ARG A 107 12.86 7.99 5.15
C ARG A 107 14.35 7.90 5.45
N ALA A 108 15.18 7.56 4.47
CA ALA A 108 16.62 7.44 4.62
C ALA A 108 17.35 8.77 4.92
N GLN A 109 16.81 9.91 4.45
CA GLN A 109 17.37 11.23 4.76
C GLN A 109 16.93 11.81 6.11
N LEU A 110 15.88 11.25 6.74
CA LEU A 110 15.44 11.73 8.05
C LEU A 110 16.35 11.19 9.16
N GLN A 111 16.58 12.02 10.17
CA GLN A 111 17.40 11.65 11.32
C GLN A 111 16.53 11.07 12.43
N ALA A 112 16.98 9.97 13.04
CA ALA A 112 16.35 9.42 14.22
C ALA A 112 16.43 10.45 15.37
N ALA A 113 15.27 10.76 15.95
CA ALA A 113 15.08 11.76 16.99
C ALA A 113 14.52 11.15 18.29
N GLY A 114 14.48 9.83 18.39
CA GLY A 114 14.03 9.07 19.56
C GLY A 114 13.16 7.88 19.19
N GLY A 115 12.54 7.27 20.19
CA GLY A 115 11.65 6.14 20.01
C GLY A 115 10.60 6.03 21.12
N GLY A 116 9.72 5.05 20.98
CA GLY A 116 8.64 4.78 21.91
C GLY A 116 7.87 3.53 21.53
N ARG A 117 6.59 3.49 21.91
CA ARG A 117 5.66 2.43 21.51
C ARG A 117 4.39 3.05 20.92
N GLY A 118 3.85 2.40 19.89
CA GLY A 118 2.58 2.73 19.26
C GLY A 118 1.98 1.48 18.64
N PHE A 119 0.67 1.30 18.74
CA PHE A 119 -0.02 0.12 18.19
C PHE A 119 0.62 -1.21 18.62
N ASP A 120 0.97 -1.30 19.91
CA ASP A 120 1.67 -2.42 20.55
C ASP A 120 3.08 -2.76 20.01
N GLN A 121 3.63 -1.96 19.11
CA GLN A 121 4.93 -2.16 18.48
C GLN A 121 5.95 -1.13 18.93
N ALA A 122 7.23 -1.46 18.71
CA ALA A 122 8.31 -0.48 18.79
C ALA A 122 8.10 0.59 17.70
N GLN A 123 8.32 1.84 18.10
CA GLN A 123 8.15 2.99 17.22
C GLN A 123 9.44 3.82 17.22
N THR A 124 9.95 4.13 16.04
CA THR A 124 11.08 5.05 15.85
C THR A 124 10.57 6.40 15.37
N ARG A 125 11.02 7.49 15.99
CA ARG A 125 10.69 8.86 15.58
C ARG A 125 11.83 9.42 14.74
N TYR A 126 11.49 9.98 13.59
CA TYR A 126 12.37 10.65 12.66
C TYR A 126 11.98 12.11 12.48
N ARG A 127 12.99 12.96 12.24
CA ARG A 127 12.84 14.39 11.95
C ARG A 127 13.81 14.80 10.86
N GLY A 128 13.43 15.78 10.06
CA GLY A 128 14.29 16.30 9.00
C GLY A 128 13.52 17.25 8.10
N HIS A 129 13.89 17.26 6.83
CA HIS A 129 13.20 18.02 5.79
C HIS A 129 12.92 17.12 4.59
N ASP A 130 11.92 17.48 3.79
CA ASP A 130 11.71 16.87 2.47
C ASP A 130 12.64 17.50 1.41
N ALA A 131 12.51 17.06 0.16
CA ALA A 131 13.30 17.57 -0.96
C ALA A 131 13.08 19.08 -1.23
N GLN A 132 11.96 19.65 -0.78
CA GLN A 132 11.62 21.06 -0.90
C GLN A 132 12.06 21.88 0.33
N GLY A 133 12.76 21.26 1.29
CA GLY A 133 13.22 21.92 2.51
C GLY A 133 12.10 22.19 3.52
N ARG A 134 10.92 21.56 3.38
CA ARG A 134 9.83 21.66 4.37
C ARG A 134 10.11 20.72 5.53
N PRO A 135 9.86 21.13 6.79
CA PRO A 135 10.11 20.27 7.95
C PRO A 135 9.21 19.04 7.92
N VAL A 136 9.76 17.89 8.30
CA VAL A 136 9.09 16.59 8.33
C VAL A 136 9.21 15.96 9.71
N GLU A 137 8.10 15.43 10.22
CA GLU A 137 8.07 14.49 11.35
C GLU A 137 7.48 13.15 10.90
N LEU A 138 8.16 12.05 11.23
CA LEU A 138 7.71 10.70 10.93
C LEU A 138 7.83 9.84 12.20
N ASP A 139 6.71 9.27 12.65
CA ASP A 139 6.67 8.19 13.63
C ASP A 139 6.46 6.87 12.86
N TRP A 140 7.43 5.96 12.93
CA TRP A 140 7.50 4.73 12.14
C TRP A 140 7.36 3.49 13.03
N LEU A 141 6.54 2.51 12.64
CA LEU A 141 6.41 1.23 13.34
C LEU A 141 7.36 0.21 12.71
N ASP A 142 8.36 -0.25 13.47
CA ASP A 142 9.46 -1.02 12.90
C ASP A 142 9.03 -2.42 12.44
N ALA A 143 8.20 -3.11 13.23
CA ALA A 143 7.76 -4.48 12.92
C ALA A 143 6.75 -4.52 11.78
N ALA A 144 5.81 -3.57 11.74
CA ALA A 144 4.87 -3.43 10.63
C ALA A 144 5.44 -2.68 9.44
N ALA A 145 6.65 -2.09 9.51
CA ALA A 145 7.20 -1.24 8.44
C ALA A 145 6.17 -0.24 7.89
N LEU A 146 5.42 0.44 8.77
CA LEU A 146 4.33 1.33 8.40
C LEU A 146 4.41 2.64 9.20
N PRO A 147 3.98 3.78 8.64
CA PRO A 147 3.94 5.03 9.38
C PRO A 147 2.81 4.97 10.41
N ALA A 148 3.10 5.26 11.68
CA ALA A 148 2.09 5.58 12.68
C ALA A 148 1.59 7.02 12.48
N ARG A 149 2.51 7.94 12.14
CA ARG A 149 2.22 9.35 11.86
C ARG A 149 3.25 9.90 10.90
N TYR A 150 2.80 10.67 9.92
CA TYR A 150 3.64 11.47 9.04
C TYR A 150 3.08 12.88 8.96
N CYS A 151 3.94 13.89 8.96
CA CYS A 151 3.58 15.28 8.86
C CYS A 151 4.62 16.05 8.05
N VAL A 152 4.16 16.80 7.06
CA VAL A 152 4.94 17.80 6.33
C VAL A 152 4.45 19.20 6.72
N GLY A 153 5.39 20.06 7.13
CA GLY A 153 5.10 21.41 7.60
C GLY A 153 5.38 21.60 9.10
N ARG A 154 5.19 22.83 9.59
CA ARG A 154 5.53 23.15 10.97
C ARG A 154 4.52 22.49 11.92
N PRO A 155 4.98 21.74 12.93
CA PRO A 155 4.09 21.25 13.98
C PRO A 155 3.66 22.44 14.87
N LYS A 156 2.40 22.87 14.76
CA LYS A 156 1.78 23.72 15.78
C LYS A 156 1.19 22.82 16.86
N ALA A 157 1.94 22.65 17.95
CA ALA A 157 1.60 21.74 19.05
C ALA A 157 1.36 20.30 18.55
N LYS A 158 0.16 19.72 18.78
CA LYS A 158 -0.21 18.36 18.36
C LYS A 158 -0.79 18.28 16.93
N ARG A 159 -0.81 19.38 16.17
CA ARG A 159 -1.37 19.44 14.82
C ARG A 159 -0.26 19.63 13.80
N CYS A 160 -0.41 18.96 12.66
CA CYS A 160 0.36 19.24 11.47
C CYS A 160 -0.30 20.42 10.75
N ASP A 161 0.48 21.35 10.18
CA ASP A 161 -0.07 22.49 9.42
C ASP A 161 -0.10 22.23 7.91
N GLY A 162 0.42 21.07 7.43
CA GLY A 162 0.37 20.65 6.03
C GLY A 162 -0.11 19.20 5.85
N ASP A 163 0.47 18.49 4.89
CA ASP A 163 0.09 17.12 4.57
C ASP A 163 0.36 16.19 5.75
N ALA A 164 -0.60 15.31 6.05
CA ALA A 164 -0.52 14.44 7.21
C ALA A 164 -1.14 13.07 6.93
N ILE A 165 -0.49 12.04 7.44
CA ILE A 165 -1.00 10.67 7.49
C ILE A 165 -0.99 10.24 8.96
N ARG A 166 -2.10 9.68 9.44
CA ARG A 166 -2.19 9.18 10.81
C ARG A 166 -2.93 7.85 10.88
N LEU A 167 -2.23 6.85 11.40
CA LEU A 167 -2.79 5.54 11.68
C LEU A 167 -3.83 5.66 12.82
N GLN A 168 -4.99 5.03 12.62
CA GLN A 168 -6.13 4.96 13.54
C GLN A 168 -6.30 3.53 14.10
N GLY A 169 -5.86 2.52 13.35
CA GLY A 169 -5.92 1.13 13.78
C GLY A 169 -4.97 0.27 12.95
N LEU A 170 -4.36 -0.73 13.58
CA LEU A 170 -3.45 -1.67 12.96
C LEU A 170 -3.73 -3.07 13.48
N ARG A 171 -3.82 -4.04 12.59
CA ARG A 171 -3.97 -5.46 12.95
C ARG A 171 -3.35 -6.36 11.89
N GLN A 172 -2.92 -7.55 12.30
CA GLN A 172 -2.61 -8.61 11.36
C GLN A 172 -3.89 -9.25 10.83
N VAL A 173 -3.88 -9.60 9.56
CA VAL A 173 -4.99 -10.25 8.85
C VAL A 173 -4.45 -11.35 7.95
N ASP A 174 -5.31 -12.27 7.56
CA ASP A 174 -5.01 -13.27 6.55
C ASP A 174 -5.50 -12.81 5.16
N ALA A 175 -5.27 -13.66 4.16
CA ALA A 175 -5.64 -13.41 2.77
C ALA A 175 -7.16 -13.14 2.56
N THR A 176 -8.04 -13.58 3.48
CA THR A 176 -9.49 -13.37 3.34
C THR A 176 -9.92 -11.92 3.59
N ALA A 177 -9.05 -11.08 4.16
CA ALA A 177 -9.34 -9.66 4.36
C ALA A 177 -9.27 -8.84 3.06
N PHE A 178 -8.57 -9.34 2.04
CA PHE A 178 -8.49 -8.71 0.73
C PHE A 178 -9.80 -8.84 -0.04
N SER A 179 -10.06 -7.93 -0.98
CA SER A 179 -11.27 -8.00 -1.79
C SER A 179 -11.22 -9.22 -2.72
N PRO A 180 -12.33 -9.94 -2.93
CA PRO A 180 -12.40 -11.10 -3.82
C PRO A 180 -12.40 -10.66 -5.29
N ALA A 181 -11.25 -10.21 -5.79
CA ALA A 181 -11.10 -9.66 -7.13
C ALA A 181 -11.39 -10.69 -8.24
N ASP A 182 -11.18 -11.98 -7.96
CA ASP A 182 -11.33 -13.06 -8.95
C ASP A 182 -12.81 -13.39 -9.25
N GLU A 183 -13.74 -12.87 -8.46
CA GLU A 183 -15.19 -13.00 -8.69
C GLU A 183 -15.75 -11.91 -9.62
N LEU A 184 -14.92 -10.93 -9.98
CA LEU A 184 -15.31 -9.78 -10.80
C LEU A 184 -14.97 -10.04 -12.27
N LEU A 185 -15.86 -9.59 -13.16
CA LEU A 185 -15.60 -9.62 -14.60
C LEU A 185 -14.43 -8.70 -14.92
N GLU A 186 -13.39 -9.26 -15.54
CA GLU A 186 -12.19 -8.54 -15.96
C GLU A 186 -12.43 -7.77 -17.26
N ILE A 187 -11.93 -6.54 -17.29
CA ILE A 187 -11.84 -5.70 -18.48
C ILE A 187 -10.41 -5.18 -18.53
N ASP A 188 -9.71 -5.47 -19.62
CA ASP A 188 -8.38 -4.92 -19.83
C ASP A 188 -8.46 -3.43 -20.12
N GLN A 189 -7.51 -2.66 -19.60
CA GLN A 189 -7.46 -1.22 -19.83
C GLN A 189 -7.44 -0.86 -21.31
N ALA A 190 -6.77 -1.68 -22.13
CA ALA A 190 -6.70 -1.50 -23.58
C ALA A 190 -8.07 -1.64 -24.26
N ASP A 191 -8.97 -2.45 -23.71
CA ASP A 191 -10.29 -2.75 -24.29
C ASP A 191 -11.32 -1.65 -24.02
N LEU A 192 -11.04 -0.73 -23.07
CA LEU A 192 -11.97 0.37 -22.76
C LEU A 192 -12.31 1.22 -23.98
N GLY A 193 -11.37 1.38 -24.92
CA GLY A 193 -11.59 2.12 -26.18
C GLY A 193 -12.57 1.45 -27.13
N ASP A 194 -12.71 0.13 -27.09
CA ASP A 194 -13.66 -0.61 -27.94
C ASP A 194 -15.05 -0.72 -27.28
N MET A 195 -15.13 -0.39 -25.99
CA MET A 195 -16.33 -0.48 -25.16
C MET A 195 -17.02 0.88 -24.95
N GLU A 196 -16.77 1.88 -25.79
CA GLU A 196 -17.32 3.24 -25.65
C GLU A 196 -18.85 3.31 -25.50
N LEU A 197 -19.60 2.31 -25.99
CA LEU A 197 -21.05 2.25 -25.85
C LEU A 197 -21.54 1.59 -24.56
N ASP A 198 -20.68 0.85 -23.86
CA ASP A 198 -21.00 0.15 -22.63
C ASP A 198 -21.31 1.15 -21.49
N PRO A 199 -22.44 1.02 -20.78
CA PRO A 199 -22.86 1.98 -19.75
C PRO A 199 -21.87 2.13 -18.58
N PHE A 200 -21.13 1.07 -18.23
CA PHE A 200 -20.11 1.14 -17.20
C PHE A 200 -18.89 1.93 -17.70
N VAL A 201 -18.42 1.65 -18.91
CA VAL A 201 -17.27 2.36 -19.50
C VAL A 201 -17.58 3.83 -19.72
N LYS A 202 -18.79 4.16 -20.19
CA LYS A 202 -19.28 5.55 -20.24
C LYS A 202 -19.24 6.24 -18.87
N GLY A 203 -19.58 5.50 -17.82
CA GLY A 203 -19.54 6.00 -16.44
C GLY A 203 -18.13 6.29 -15.93
N LEU A 204 -17.11 5.54 -16.40
CA LEU A 204 -15.71 5.74 -16.02
C LEU A 204 -15.17 7.10 -16.50
N GLY A 205 -15.48 7.48 -17.75
CA GLY A 205 -15.01 8.74 -18.35
C GLY A 205 -15.52 10.01 -17.66
N HIS A 206 -16.59 9.92 -16.86
CA HIS A 206 -17.12 11.05 -16.10
C HIS A 206 -16.56 11.15 -14.67
N ALA A 207 -15.84 10.14 -14.18
CA ALA A 207 -15.30 10.09 -12.83
C ALA A 207 -13.80 10.50 -12.75
N GLY A 208 -13.15 10.73 -13.91
CA GLY A 208 -11.73 11.04 -14.02
C GLY A 208 -11.45 12.31 -14.80
N HIS A 209 -11.74 13.48 -14.20
CA HIS A 209 -11.13 14.78 -14.51
C HIS A 209 -11.04 15.62 -13.24
#